data_AF-A0A950AZE3-F1
#
_entry.id   AF-A0A950AZE3-F1
#
_cell.length_a   1.000
_cell.length_b   1.000
_cell.length_c   1.000
_cell.angle_alpha   90.00
_cell.angle_beta   90.00
_cell.angle_gamma   90.00
#
_symmetry.space_group_name_H-M   'P 1'
#
loop_
_entity.id
_entity.type
_entity.pdbx_description
1 polymer ?
#
loop_
_entity_poly.entity_id
_entity_poly.type
_entity_poly.pdbx_seq_one_letter_code
_entity_poly.pdbx_strand_id
1 'polypeptide(L)' 'MTQQNLLRSIFWTVLLVFLAWDYWQSPPVDLRFEAPLIAAGSGQETHGGHCSMPSGK' A
#
# COMPACT_ATOMS: atom_id res chain seq x y z
N MET A 1 -8.54 -29.80 -20.43
CA MET A 1 -7.94 -28.45 -20.23
C MET A 1 -6.55 -28.44 -20.83
N THR A 2 -6.16 -27.40 -21.56
CA THR A 2 -4.77 -27.24 -22.02
C THR A 2 -3.91 -26.62 -20.90
N GLN A 3 -2.60 -26.80 -20.94
CA GLN A 3 -1.66 -26.24 -19.95
C GLN A 3 -1.80 -24.71 -19.82
N GLN A 4 -1.93 -24.01 -20.94
CA GLN A 4 -2.12 -22.55 -20.96
C GLN A 4 -3.42 -22.13 -20.25
N ASN A 5 -4.52 -22.87 -20.47
CA ASN A 5 -5.78 -22.59 -19.81
C ASN A 5 -5.70 -22.86 -18.30
N LEU A 6 -4.99 -23.92 -17.88
CA LEU A 6 -4.75 -24.21 -16.46
C LEU A 6 -3.94 -23.09 -15.79
N LEU A 7 -2.79 -22.71 -16.37
CA LEU A 7 -1.94 -21.66 -15.80
C LEU A 7 -2.65 -20.31 -15.76
N ARG A 8 -3.44 -19.98 -16.79
CA ARG A 8 -4.26 -18.77 -16.80
C ARG A 8 -5.28 -18.79 -15.66
N SER A 9 -5.98 -19.90 -15.46
CA SER A 9 -6.93 -20.04 -14.34
C SER A 9 -6.23 -19.93 -12.99
N ILE A 10 -5.10 -20.61 -12.79
CA ILE A 10 -4.32 -20.51 -11.55
C ILE A 10 -3.90 -19.07 -11.28
N PHE A 11 -3.37 -18.37 -12.29
CA PHE A 11 -2.95 -16.98 -12.17
C PHE A 11 -4.10 -16.09 -11.67
N TRP A 12 -5.27 -16.16 -12.32
CA TRP A 12 -6.40 -15.33 -11.93
C TRP A 12 -6.94 -15.69 -10.55
N THR A 13 -6.99 -16.98 -10.19
CA THR A 13 -7.39 -17.40 -8.85
C THR A 13 -6.44 -16.85 -7.78
N VAL A 14 -5.13 -16.99 -7.98
CA VAL A 14 -4.12 -16.48 -7.04
C VAL A 14 -4.21 -14.96 -6.93
N LEU A 15 -4.38 -14.25 -8.05
CA LEU A 15 -4.52 -12.80 -8.07
C LEU A 15 -5.75 -12.33 -7.28
N LEU A 16 -6.90 -12.96 -7.48
CA LEU A 16 -8.13 -12.59 -6.76
C LEU A 16 -8.01 -12.86 -5.25
N VAL A 17 -7.41 -13.98 -4.86
CA VAL A 17 -7.14 -14.29 -3.45
C VAL A 17 -6.20 -13.23 -2.85
N PHE A 18 -5.14 -12.87 -3.58
CA PHE A 18 -4.19 -11.85 -3.14
C PHE A 18 -4.87 -10.48 -2.95
N LEU A 19 -5.67 -10.03 -3.92
CA LEU A 19 -6.37 -8.74 -3.84
C LEU A 19 -7.40 -8.71 -2.71
N ALA A 20 -8.12 -9.80 -2.48
CA ALA A 20 -9.09 -9.89 -1.39
C ALA A 20 -8.41 -9.83 -0.02
N TRP A 21 -7.29 -10.56 0.13
CA TRP A 21 -6.46 -10.51 1.32
C TRP A 21 -5.88 -9.11 1.56
N ASP A 22 -5.27 -8.53 0.53
CA ASP A 22 -4.67 -7.19 0.58
C ASP A 22 -5.70 -6.13 0.98
N TYR A 23 -6.91 -6.19 0.42
CA TYR A 23 -8.00 -5.29 0.79
C TYR A 23 -8.44 -5.46 2.25
N TRP A 24 -8.49 -6.69 2.76
CA TRP A 24 -8.86 -6.95 4.16
C TRP A 24 -7.78 -6.49 5.14
N GLN A 25 -6.51 -6.71 4.80
CA GLN A 25 -5.38 -6.39 5.67
C GLN A 25 -4.95 -4.92 5.61
N SER A 26 -5.22 -4.25 4.50
CA SER A 26 -4.81 -2.86 4.31
C SER A 26 -5.54 -1.94 5.29
N PRO A 27 -4.83 -1.00 5.94
CA PRO A 27 -5.48 0.02 6.74
C PRO A 27 -6.39 0.89 5.87
N PRO A 28 -7.46 1.46 6.44
CA PRO A 28 -8.29 2.41 5.72
C PRO A 28 -7.43 3.58 5.24
N VAL A 29 -7.76 4.10 4.05
CA VAL A 29 -7.09 5.28 3.48
C VAL A 29 -7.25 6.44 4.45
N ASP A 30 -6.13 6.96 4.94
CA ASP A 30 -6.13 8.15 5.76
C ASP A 30 -6.25 9.40 4.88
N LEU A 31 -7.45 9.98 4.87
CA LEU A 31 -7.75 11.21 4.13
C LEU A 31 -7.17 12.47 4.80
N ARG A 32 -6.76 12.38 6.07
CA ARG A 32 -6.26 13.50 6.86
C ARG A 32 -4.74 13.51 6.93
N PHE A 33 -4.09 12.45 6.45
CA PHE A 33 -2.63 12.26 6.50
C PHE A 33 -2.06 12.48 7.90
N GLU A 34 -2.80 12.07 8.93
CA GLU A 34 -2.33 12.20 10.30
C GLU A 34 -1.42 11.02 10.61
N ALA A 35 -0.35 11.28 11.36
CA ALA A 35 0.49 10.18 11.83
C ALA A 35 -0.40 9.20 12.63
N PRO A 36 -0.32 7.88 12.39
CA PRO A 36 -1.09 6.91 13.17
C PRO A 36 -0.85 7.18 14.66
N LEU A 37 -1.91 7.20 15.47
CA LEU A 37 -1.91 7.63 16.89
C LEU A 37 -0.83 6.95 17.77
N ILE A 38 -0.21 5.87 17.30
CA ILE A 38 0.97 5.21 17.88
C ILE A 38 2.22 6.13 17.87
N ALA A 39 2.25 7.20 17.06
CA ALA A 39 3.29 8.23 17.05
C ALA A 39 2.89 9.54 17.76
N ALA A 40 1.68 9.62 18.35
CA ALA A 40 1.21 10.83 19.05
C ALA A 40 1.86 11.03 20.44
N GLY A 41 2.84 10.20 20.81
CA GLY A 41 3.61 10.34 22.04
C GLY A 41 5.06 9.86 21.88
N SER A 42 6.01 10.80 21.92
CA SER A 42 7.44 10.66 22.28
C SER A 42 8.55 10.54 21.22
N GLY A 43 8.31 10.72 19.91
CA GLY A 43 9.41 10.75 18.92
C GLY A 43 9.74 12.17 18.48
N GLN A 44 11.01 12.57 18.48
CA GLN A 44 11.48 13.87 17.97
C GLN A 44 10.89 14.26 16.60
N GLU A 45 10.76 15.55 16.37
CA GLU A 45 10.38 16.15 15.09
C GLU A 45 11.23 15.60 13.94
N THR A 46 10.58 15.01 12.93
CA THR A 46 11.25 14.66 11.68
C THR A 46 11.50 15.95 10.90
N HIS A 47 12.74 16.43 10.88
CA HIS A 47 13.18 17.42 9.89
C HIS A 47 13.17 16.77 8.50
N GLY A 48 12.02 16.88 7.81
CA GLY A 48 11.85 16.44 6.43
C GLY A 48 12.86 17.14 5.53
N GLY A 49 13.67 16.33 4.82
CA GLY A 49 14.81 16.76 4.03
C GLY A 49 14.45 17.68 2.86
N HIS A 50 15.39 18.58 2.56
CA HIS A 50 15.46 19.52 1.44
C HIS A 50 15.30 18.94 0.02
N CYS A 51 15.03 17.63 -0.14
CA CYS A 51 15.19 16.92 -1.41
C CYS A 51 13.89 16.52 -2.12
N SER A 52 12.71 16.92 -1.64
CA SER A 52 11.43 16.52 -2.25
C SER A 52 10.63 17.65 -2.90
N MET A 53 11.15 18.88 -2.99
CA MET A 53 10.51 19.89 -3.83
C MET A 53 10.84 19.64 -5.31
N PRO A 54 9.85 19.37 -6.19
CA PRO A 54 10.07 19.53 -7.62
C PRO A 54 10.32 21.01 -7.89
N SER A 55 11.45 21.33 -8.54
CA SER A 55 11.74 22.72 -8.94
C SER A 55 10.61 23.25 -9.80
N GLY A 56 9.88 24.22 -9.25
CA GLY A 56 8.93 25.02 -10.00
C GLY A 56 9.63 25.64 -11.21
N LYS A 57 8.90 25.71 -12.32
CA LYS A 57 9.22 26.65 -13.39
C LYS A 57 8.65 28.01 -13.03
#